data_AF-A0A536S0Y9-F1
#
_entry.id   AF-A0A536S0Y9-F1
#
_cell.length_a   1.000
_cell.length_b   1.000
_cell.length_c   1.000
_cell.angle_alpha   90.00
_cell.angle_beta   90.00
_cell.angle_gamma   90.00
#
_symmetry.space_group_name_H-M   'P 1'
#
loop_
_entity.id
_entity.type
_entity.pdbx_description
1 polymer ?
#
loop_
_entity_poly.entity_id
_entity_poly.type
_entity_poly.pdbx_seq_one_letter_code
_entity_poly.pdbx_strand_id
1 'polypeptide(L)'
;MPERPGESAIGTALDERTWRAHAGHWIAVANGVIVASGERYYQTLASLRLEGLHDPEECDLIAWVPQDEKVPFERWRERALAAGREFRRRLRG
;
A
#
# COMPACT_ATOMS: atom_id res chain seq x y z
N MET A 1 12.39 -8.76 22.63
CA MET A 1 12.26 -7.67 21.64
C MET A 1 10.93 -7.87 20.95
N PRO A 2 9.92 -6.99 21.09
CA PRO A 2 8.69 -7.14 20.32
C PRO A 2 9.01 -6.77 18.87
N GLU A 3 8.70 -7.68 17.96
CA GLU A 3 8.80 -7.51 16.52
C GLU A 3 7.90 -6.33 16.13
N ARG A 4 8.47 -5.26 15.57
CA ARG A 4 7.68 -4.11 15.13
C ARG A 4 6.83 -4.55 13.93
N PRO A 5 5.49 -4.47 13.98
CA PRO A 5 4.61 -5.00 12.93
C PRO A 5 4.64 -4.23 11.59
N GLY A 6 5.68 -3.44 11.30
CA GLY A 6 5.82 -2.71 10.04
C GLY A 6 7.06 -3.07 9.21
N GLU A 7 8.03 -3.78 9.77
CA GLU A 7 9.34 -3.99 9.12
C GLU A 7 9.39 -5.30 8.27
N SER A 8 8.55 -6.29 8.58
CA SER A 8 8.69 -7.65 8.02
C SER A 8 8.00 -7.92 6.67
N ALA A 9 7.34 -6.96 6.04
CA ALA A 9 6.51 -7.20 4.84
C ALA A 9 6.78 -6.28 3.64
N ILE A 10 7.72 -5.34 3.75
CA ILE A 10 8.18 -4.58 2.58
C ILE A 10 8.93 -5.53 1.63
N GLY A 11 8.63 -5.45 0.34
CA GLY A 11 9.14 -6.37 -0.68
C GLY A 11 8.34 -7.67 -0.82
N THR A 12 7.19 -7.79 -0.16
CA THR A 12 6.32 -8.99 -0.26
C THR A 12 5.14 -8.78 -1.20
N ALA A 13 4.65 -9.87 -1.79
CA ALA A 13 3.48 -9.83 -2.67
C ALA A 13 2.24 -9.32 -1.93
N LEU A 14 1.39 -8.59 -2.63
CA LEU A 14 0.08 -8.18 -2.14
C LEU A 14 -0.89 -9.36 -2.20
N ASP A 15 -1.03 -10.06 -1.09
CA ASP A 15 -2.02 -11.09 -0.83
C ASP A 15 -2.82 -10.77 0.44
N GLU A 16 -3.89 -11.52 0.71
CA GLU A 16 -4.78 -11.23 1.84
C GLU A 16 -4.05 -11.27 3.19
N ARG A 17 -3.09 -12.18 3.36
CA ARG A 17 -2.36 -12.34 4.62
C ARG A 17 -1.41 -11.16 4.84
N THR A 18 -0.62 -10.80 3.83
CA THR A 18 0.30 -9.66 3.92
C THR A 18 -0.46 -8.34 4.06
N TRP A 19 -1.56 -8.17 3.30
CA TRP A 19 -2.47 -7.03 3.42
C TRP A 19 -3.01 -6.87 4.84
N ARG A 20 -3.52 -7.95 5.46
CA ARG A 20 -4.04 -7.90 6.83
C ARG A 20 -3.00 -7.56 7.88
N ALA A 21 -1.73 -7.93 7.68
CA ALA A 21 -0.65 -7.56 8.58
C ALA A 21 -0.45 -6.03 8.66
N HIS A 22 -0.89 -5.28 7.63
CA HIS A 22 -0.84 -3.82 7.58
C HIS A 22 -2.15 -3.13 8.00
N ALA A 23 -3.07 -3.84 8.67
CA ALA A 23 -4.34 -3.26 9.11
C ALA A 23 -4.17 -1.94 9.89
N GLY A 24 -4.82 -0.88 9.41
CA GLY A 24 -4.72 0.47 9.99
C GLY A 24 -3.60 1.33 9.41
N HIS A 25 -2.74 0.77 8.56
CA HIS A 25 -1.68 1.51 7.88
C HIS A 25 -2.07 1.85 6.44
N TRP A 26 -1.38 2.85 5.90
CA TRP A 26 -1.26 3.07 4.48
C TRP A 26 -0.18 2.16 3.90
N ILE A 27 -0.43 1.64 2.72
CA ILE A 27 0.55 0.86 1.95
C ILE A 27 0.68 1.45 0.54
N ALA A 28 1.88 1.34 -0.03
CA ALA A 28 2.14 1.57 -1.44
C ALA A 28 2.49 0.24 -2.10
N VAL A 29 1.95 0.00 -3.29
CA VAL A 29 2.14 -1.24 -4.03
C VAL A 29 2.62 -0.93 -5.44
N ALA A 30 3.65 -1.61 -5.89
CA ALA A 30 4.18 -1.53 -7.25
C ALA A 30 4.42 -2.94 -7.80
N ASN A 31 3.96 -3.21 -9.02
CA ASN A 31 4.02 -4.53 -9.66
C ASN A 31 3.44 -5.65 -8.78
N GLY A 32 2.36 -5.34 -8.04
CA GLY A 32 1.73 -6.28 -7.10
C GLY A 32 2.52 -6.59 -5.82
N VAL A 33 3.57 -5.82 -5.51
CA VAL A 33 4.41 -5.97 -4.30
C VAL A 33 4.24 -4.76 -3.40
N ILE A 34 4.14 -4.96 -2.08
CA ILE A 34 4.11 -3.89 -1.09
C ILE A 34 5.51 -3.30 -0.98
N VAL A 35 5.70 -2.06 -1.40
CA VAL A 35 7.01 -1.39 -1.46
C VAL A 35 7.20 -0.32 -0.37
N ALA A 36 6.12 0.10 0.29
CA ALA A 36 6.20 0.93 1.48
C ALA A 36 4.94 0.78 2.34
N SER A 37 5.07 1.07 3.64
CA SER A 37 3.94 1.20 4.54
C SER A 37 4.18 2.25 5.63
N GLY A 38 3.11 2.77 6.22
CA GLY A 38 3.18 3.68 7.35
C GLY A 38 1.80 4.04 7.92
N GLU A 39 1.74 4.48 9.17
CA GLU A 39 0.47 4.82 9.84
C GLU A 39 -0.26 5.97 9.14
N ARG A 40 0.49 6.88 8.51
CA ARG A 40 -0.03 8.04 7.79
C ARG A 40 0.36 7.99 6.31
N TYR A 41 -0.50 8.58 5.47
CA TYR A 41 -0.26 8.71 4.03
C TYR A 41 1.11 9.34 3.73
N TYR A 42 1.42 10.50 4.33
CA TYR A 42 2.69 11.18 4.11
C TYR A 42 3.91 10.42 4.62
N GLN A 43 3.76 9.59 5.66
CA GLN A 43 4.85 8.71 6.10
C GLN A 43 5.13 7.63 5.06
N THR A 44 4.07 7.04 4.47
CA THR A 44 4.22 6.05 3.39
C THR A 44 4.91 6.65 2.17
N LEU A 45 4.56 7.90 1.81
CA LEU A 45 5.25 8.63 0.73
C LEU A 45 6.71 8.94 1.04
N ALA A 46 7.02 9.28 2.30
CA ALA A 46 8.40 9.53 2.71
C ALA A 46 9.24 8.24 2.67
N SER A 47 8.68 7.11 3.12
CA SER A 47 9.33 5.80 3.06
C SER A 47 9.62 5.36 1.61
N LEU A 48 8.67 5.58 0.68
CA LEU A 48 8.86 5.36 -0.76
C LEU A 48 10.11 6.09 -1.30
N ARG A 49 10.32 7.34 -0.88
CA ARG A 49 11.45 8.17 -1.32
C ARG A 49 12.77 7.78 -0.67
N LEU A 50 12.75 7.38 0.61
CA LEU A 50 13.96 7.04 1.37
C LEU A 50 14.61 5.74 0.89
N GLU A 51 13.80 4.76 0.48
CA GLU A 51 14.30 3.51 -0.07
C GLU A 51 14.83 3.68 -1.51
N GLY A 52 14.56 4.82 -2.17
CA GLY A 52 14.98 5.10 -3.54
C GLY A 52 14.35 4.16 -4.58
N LEU A 53 13.33 3.40 -4.19
CA LEU A 53 12.82 2.27 -4.96
C LEU A 53 11.77 2.65 -6.01
N HIS A 54 10.90 3.65 -5.75
CA HIS A 54 9.79 3.97 -6.66
C HIS A 54 9.30 5.42 -6.57
N ASP A 55 8.95 6.02 -7.71
CA ASP A 55 8.15 7.24 -7.74
C ASP A 55 6.69 6.92 -7.34
N PRO A 56 6.00 7.74 -6.53
CA PRO A 56 4.59 7.53 -6.20
C PRO A 56 3.66 7.37 -7.42
N GLU A 57 4.02 7.95 -8.56
CA GLU A 57 3.28 7.82 -9.83
C GLU A 57 3.45 6.44 -10.50
N GLU A 58 4.51 5.72 -10.17
CA GLU A 58 4.80 4.37 -10.67
C GLU A 58 4.10 3.28 -9.86
N CYS A 59 3.63 3.60 -8.66
CA CYS A 59 2.83 2.69 -7.85
C CYS A 59 1.51 2.33 -8.54
N ASP A 60 1.12 1.06 -8.44
CA ASP A 60 -0.19 0.57 -8.86
C ASP A 60 -1.31 1.22 -8.04
N LEU A 61 -1.06 1.36 -6.73
CA LEU A 61 -1.92 2.01 -5.75
C LEU A 61 -1.13 2.51 -4.54
N ILE A 62 -1.70 3.50 -3.85
CA ILE A 62 -1.35 3.89 -2.48
C ILE A 62 -2.67 4.00 -1.73
N ALA A 63 -2.91 3.11 -0.75
CA ALA A 63 -4.21 2.99 -0.12
C ALA A 63 -4.11 2.64 1.36
N TRP A 64 -5.12 3.05 2.12
CA TRP A 64 -5.30 2.66 3.49
C TRP A 64 -5.87 1.23 3.59
N VAL A 65 -5.32 0.45 4.51
CA VAL A 65 -5.76 -0.90 4.83
C VAL A 65 -6.78 -0.84 5.97
N PRO A 66 -8.02 -1.31 5.75
CA PRO A 66 -9.04 -1.30 6.79
C PRO A 66 -8.73 -2.27 7.94
N GLN A 67 -8.94 -1.78 9.16
CA GLN A 67 -8.89 -2.60 10.37
C GLN A 67 -10.10 -3.52 10.51
N ASP A 68 -11.21 -3.21 9.84
CA ASP A 68 -12.40 -4.04 9.87
C ASP A 68 -12.16 -5.39 9.16
N GLU A 69 -12.22 -6.48 9.92
CA GLU A 69 -12.05 -7.86 9.44
C GLU A 69 -13.13 -8.28 8.43
N LYS A 70 -14.27 -7.58 8.38
CA LYS A 70 -15.38 -7.89 7.48
C LYS A 70 -15.16 -7.40 6.06
N VAL A 71 -14.17 -6.52 5.82
CA VAL A 71 -13.86 -6.05 4.47
C VAL A 71 -13.15 -7.17 3.70
N PRO A 72 -13.71 -7.67 2.57
CA PRO A 72 -13.04 -8.70 1.79
C PRO A 72 -11.83 -8.14 1.04
N PHE A 73 -10.71 -8.86 1.04
CA PHE A 73 -9.47 -8.45 0.38
C PHE A 73 -9.67 -8.15 -1.11
N GLU A 74 -10.25 -9.08 -1.87
CA GLU A 74 -10.47 -8.93 -3.32
C GLU A 74 -11.26 -7.66 -3.64
N ARG A 75 -12.36 -7.43 -2.92
CA ARG A 75 -13.21 -6.24 -3.11
C ARG A 75 -12.48 -4.95 -2.77
N TRP A 76 -11.67 -4.95 -1.72
CA TRP A 76 -10.82 -3.81 -1.37
C TRP A 76 -9.77 -3.56 -2.45
N ARG A 77 -9.08 -4.62 -2.92
CA ARG A 77 -8.02 -4.56 -3.92
C ARG A 77 -8.53 -3.99 -5.25
N GLU A 78 -9.67 -4.50 -5.73
CA GLU A 78 -10.31 -4.00 -6.96
C GLU A 78 -10.60 -2.50 -6.88
N ARG A 79 -11.15 -2.05 -5.74
CA ARG A 79 -11.47 -0.63 -5.49
C ARG A 79 -10.23 0.23 -5.39
N ALA A 80 -9.20 -0.22 -4.67
CA ALA A 80 -7.96 0.50 -4.50
C ALA A 80 -7.22 0.67 -5.85
N LEU A 81 -7.15 -0.40 -6.65
CA LEU A 81 -6.59 -0.35 -8.00
C LEU A 81 -7.40 0.56 -8.93
N ALA A 82 -8.73 0.54 -8.85
CA ALA A 82 -9.58 1.44 -9.64
C ALA A 82 -9.33 2.92 -9.28
N ALA A 83 -9.25 3.23 -7.99
CA ALA A 83 -8.93 4.58 -7.51
C ALA A 83 -7.53 5.03 -7.97
N GLY A 84 -6.53 4.14 -7.89
CA GLY A 84 -5.17 4.43 -8.36
C GLY A 84 -5.09 4.70 -9.87
N ARG A 85 -5.84 3.93 -10.68
CA ARG A 85 -5.94 4.18 -12.13
C ARG A 85 -6.62 5.51 -12.44
N GLU A 86 -7.72 5.85 -11.75
CA GLU A 86 -8.42 7.12 -11.94
C GLU A 86 -7.53 8.32 -11.56
N PHE A 87 -6.82 8.23 -10.44
CA PHE A 87 -5.87 9.26 -10.00
C PHE A 87 -4.78 9.49 -11.05
N ARG A 88 -4.13 8.43 -11.55
CA ARG A 88 -3.12 8.53 -12.62
C ARG A 88 -3.68 9.13 -13.91
N ARG A 89 -4.91 8.77 -14.28
CA ARG A 89 -5.58 9.35 -15.46
C ARG A 89 -5.75 10.86 -15.32
N ARG A 90 -6.06 11.37 -14.12
CA ARG A 90 -6.21 12.81 -13.86
C ARG A 90 -4.89 13.56 -13.87
N LEU A 91 -3.79 12.94 -13.44
CA LEU A 91 -2.46 13.57 -13.42
C LEU A 91 -1.84 13.74 -14.82
N ARG A 92 -2.16 12.85 -15.76
CA ARG A 92 -1.67 12.90 -17.15
C ARG A 92 -2.54 13.76 -18.09
N GLY A 93 -3.48 14.54 -17.52
CA GLY A 93 -4.43 15.39 -18.24
C GLY A 93 -3.80 16.66 -18.78
#